data_AF-A0A8C3XWJ1-F1
#
_entry.id   AF-A0A8C3XWJ1-F1
#
_cell.length_a   1.000
_cell.length_b   1.000
_cell.length_c   1.000
_cell.angle_alpha   90.00
_cell.angle_beta   90.00
_cell.angle_gamma   90.00
#
_symmetry.space_group_name_H-M   'P 1'
#
loop_
_entity.id
_entity.type
_entity.pdbx_description
1 polymer ?
#
loop_
_entity_poly.entity_id
_entity_poly.type
_entity_poly.pdbx_seq_one_letter_code
_entity_poly.pdbx_strand_id
1 'polypeptide(L)'
;MGRKRLITDSFQVVKRQRQDSDTKEGTLQPEAVLVPADVPAGGSLHPAQLKMLKQFDLSWEYGPCTGITRLQRWERAKSLGLSPPLTVWETLMEHEGDPSFMHCLWHDYPL
;
A
#
# COMPACT_ATOMS: atom_id res chain seq x y z
N MET A 1 42.12 14.19 20.83
CA MET A 1 40.96 14.18 19.91
C MET A 1 40.12 12.96 20.20
N GLY A 2 38.91 13.12 20.73
CA GLY A 2 38.00 12.01 21.03
C GLY A 2 37.27 11.53 19.78
N ARG A 3 37.08 10.21 19.63
CA ARG A 3 36.28 9.65 18.54
C ARG A 3 34.80 9.98 18.79
N LYS A 4 34.14 10.57 17.80
CA LYS A 4 32.70 10.83 17.81
C LYS A 4 31.95 9.49 17.75
N ARG A 5 31.03 9.27 18.69
CA ARG A 5 30.16 8.09 18.73
C ARG A 5 29.28 8.06 17.48
N LEU A 6 29.18 6.90 16.84
CA LEU A 6 28.30 6.68 15.70
C LEU A 6 26.94 6.17 16.18
N ILE A 7 25.90 6.32 15.36
CA ILE A 7 24.55 5.80 15.65
C ILE A 7 24.61 4.28 15.91
N THR A 8 25.54 3.58 15.26
CA THR A 8 25.79 2.14 15.40
C THR A 8 26.33 1.72 16.77
N ASP A 9 26.90 2.65 17.55
CA ASP A 9 27.48 2.33 18.86
C ASP A 9 26.42 2.14 19.96
N SER A 10 25.16 2.49 19.68
CA SER A 10 24.06 2.40 20.65
C SER A 10 23.37 1.03 20.66
N PHE A 11 23.63 0.20 19.65
CA PHE A 11 23.00 -1.11 19.54
C PHE A 11 23.84 -2.17 20.25
N GLN A 12 23.18 -3.02 21.04
CA GLN A 12 23.84 -4.15 21.67
C GLN A 12 24.29 -5.15 20.60
N VAL A 13 25.60 -5.40 20.52
CA VAL A 13 26.14 -6.45 19.65
C VAL A 13 25.83 -7.81 20.27
N VAL A 14 24.73 -8.42 19.85
CA VAL A 14 24.39 -9.79 20.22
C VAL A 14 25.16 -10.75 19.31
N LYS A 15 26.04 -11.57 19.90
CA LYS A 15 26.75 -12.62 19.17
C LYS A 15 25.75 -13.72 18.80
N ARG A 16 25.27 -13.70 17.56
CA ARG A 16 24.43 -14.77 17.02
C ARG A 16 25.26 -16.06 17.01
N GLN A 17 24.86 -17.05 17.82
CA GLN A 17 25.43 -18.39 17.75
C GLN A 17 25.21 -18.90 16.32
N ARG A 18 26.29 -19.35 15.66
CA ARG A 18 26.17 -20.06 14.38
C ARG A 18 25.45 -21.37 14.67
N GLN A 19 24.16 -21.39 14.42
CA GLN A 19 23.38 -22.62 14.40
C GLN A 19 23.62 -23.26 13.03
N ASP A 20 24.09 -24.50 13.06
CA ASP A 20 24.39 -25.32 11.89
C ASP A 20 23.20 -25.38 10.92
N SER A 21 23.55 -25.48 9.64
CA SER A 21 22.60 -25.60 8.53
C SER A 21 21.91 -26.95 8.56
N ASP A 22 20.62 -26.96 8.92
CA ASP A 22 19.71 -27.99 8.45
C ASP A 22 18.56 -27.29 7.72
N THR A 23 18.74 -27.16 6.41
CA THR A 23 17.78 -26.61 5.46
C THR A 23 16.56 -27.53 5.41
N LYS A 24 15.61 -27.32 6.33
CA LYS A 24 14.23 -27.70 6.10
C LYS A 24 13.62 -26.61 5.24
N GLU A 25 13.40 -26.91 3.97
CA GLU A 25 12.58 -26.09 3.09
C GLU A 25 11.24 -25.81 3.76
N GLY A 26 11.05 -24.57 4.20
CA GLY A 26 9.73 -24.04 4.47
C GLY A 26 9.04 -23.84 3.14
N THR A 27 8.34 -24.87 2.67
CA THR A 27 7.34 -24.74 1.61
C THR A 27 6.31 -23.72 2.08
N LEU A 28 6.42 -22.48 1.59
CA LEU A 28 5.32 -21.52 1.64
C LEU A 28 4.25 -22.04 0.68
N GLN A 29 3.32 -22.82 1.23
CA GLN A 29 2.07 -23.06 0.55
C GLN A 29 1.34 -21.71 0.46
N PRO A 30 0.96 -21.23 -0.74
CA PRO A 30 -0.06 -20.22 -0.83
C PRO A 30 -1.36 -20.92 -0.42
N GLU A 31 -1.78 -20.73 0.84
CA GLU A 31 -3.12 -21.10 1.26
C GLU A 31 -4.09 -20.29 0.42
N ALA A 32 -4.69 -20.97 -0.55
CA ALA A 32 -5.72 -20.42 -1.41
C ALA A 32 -6.89 -19.97 -0.53
N VAL A 33 -7.01 -18.66 -0.32
CA VAL A 33 -8.18 -18.05 0.28
C VAL A 33 -9.37 -18.45 -0.59
N LEU A 34 -10.22 -19.33 -0.06
CA LEU A 34 -11.53 -19.61 -0.64
C LEU A 34 -12.31 -18.30 -0.65
N VAL A 35 -12.56 -17.79 -1.85
CA VAL A 35 -13.50 -16.69 -2.09
C VAL A 35 -14.91 -17.29 -1.95
N PRO A 36 -15.75 -16.84 -1.00
CA PRO A 36 -17.15 -17.27 -0.95
C PRO A 36 -17.86 -16.75 -2.20
N ALA A 37 -18.45 -17.68 -2.96
CA ALA A 37 -19.08 -17.45 -4.24
C ALA A 37 -20.53 -16.94 -4.11
N ASP A 38 -20.73 -15.77 -3.50
CA ASP A 38 -22.03 -15.09 -3.46
C ASP A 38 -21.90 -13.55 -3.44
N VAL A 39 -21.17 -13.00 -4.43
CA VAL A 39 -21.28 -11.57 -4.75
C VAL A 39 -22.20 -11.44 -5.96
N PRO A 40 -23.31 -10.68 -5.89
CA PRO A 40 -24.23 -10.58 -7.00
C PRO A 40 -23.49 -10.02 -8.22
N ALA A 41 -23.65 -10.71 -9.35
CA ALA A 41 -23.06 -10.37 -10.63
C ALA A 41 -23.61 -9.03 -11.16
N GLY A 42 -23.05 -7.92 -10.67
CA GLY A 42 -23.24 -6.57 -11.19
C GLY A 42 -21.89 -5.97 -11.58
N GLY A 43 -21.56 -5.99 -12.87
CA GLY A 43 -20.50 -5.15 -13.47
C GLY A 43 -19.04 -5.57 -13.25
N SER A 44 -18.53 -6.51 -14.06
CA SER A 44 -17.14 -7.01 -14.05
C SER A 44 -16.03 -5.99 -14.44
N LEU A 45 -16.29 -4.67 -14.44
CA LEU A 45 -15.30 -3.62 -14.77
C LEU A 45 -14.58 -3.04 -13.53
N HIS A 46 -15.19 -3.17 -12.35
CA HIS A 46 -14.64 -2.68 -11.08
C HIS A 46 -13.27 -3.25 -10.67
N PRO A 47 -12.92 -4.55 -10.88
CA PRO A 47 -11.68 -5.09 -10.30
C PRO A 47 -10.42 -4.46 -10.90
N ALA A 48 -10.44 -4.09 -12.19
CA ALA A 48 -9.30 -3.45 -12.84
C ALA A 48 -9.11 -2.01 -12.35
N GLN A 49 -10.20 -1.25 -12.26
CA GLN A 49 -10.21 0.12 -11.72
C GLN A 49 -9.71 0.15 -10.27
N LEU A 50 -10.22 -0.73 -9.41
CA LEU A 50 -9.77 -0.86 -8.03
C LEU A 50 -8.29 -1.24 -7.93
N LYS A 51 -7.79 -2.13 -8.80
CA LYS A 51 -6.36 -2.47 -8.84
C LYS A 51 -5.49 -1.26 -9.20
N MET A 52 -5.94 -0.46 -10.17
CA MET A 52 -5.26 0.78 -10.55
C MET A 52 -5.25 1.80 -9.41
N LEU A 53 -6.38 1.98 -8.69
CA LEU A 53 -6.45 2.85 -7.52
C LEU A 53 -5.53 2.38 -6.38
N LYS A 54 -5.44 1.05 -6.16
CA LYS A 54 -4.47 0.48 -5.20
C LYS A 54 -3.02 0.76 -5.61
N GLN A 55 -2.71 0.68 -6.91
CA GLN A 55 -1.37 1.02 -7.40
C GLN A 55 -1.06 2.52 -7.18
N PHE A 56 -2.05 3.39 -7.39
CA PHE A 56 -1.93 4.80 -7.05
C PHE A 56 -1.64 4.97 -5.55
N ASP A 57 -2.37 4.29 -4.65
CA ASP A 57 -2.14 4.32 -3.20
C ASP A 57 -0.71 3.97 -2.79
N LEU A 58 -0.08 3.02 -3.49
CA LEU A 58 1.29 2.56 -3.24
C LEU A 58 2.39 3.43 -3.86
N SER A 59 2.05 4.29 -4.82
CA SER A 59 3.02 5.18 -5.45
C SER A 59 3.50 6.26 -4.46
N TRP A 60 4.81 6.37 -4.21
CA TRP A 60 5.35 7.34 -3.26
C TRP A 60 5.46 8.75 -3.85
N GLU A 61 5.48 8.86 -5.18
CA GLU A 61 5.69 10.11 -5.93
C GLU A 61 4.62 11.17 -5.66
N TYR A 62 3.39 10.80 -5.31
CA TYR A 62 2.26 11.71 -5.03
C TYR A 62 2.06 12.01 -3.53
N GLY A 63 3.03 11.61 -2.70
CA GLY A 63 3.01 11.80 -1.25
C GLY A 63 2.08 10.83 -0.50
N PRO A 64 1.91 10.99 0.82
CA PRO A 64 1.19 10.01 1.65
C PRO A 64 -0.31 9.94 1.31
N CYS A 65 -0.89 8.73 1.29
CA CYS A 65 -2.32 8.53 1.05
C CYS A 65 -3.16 8.35 2.31
N THR A 66 -2.51 8.10 3.45
CA THR A 66 -3.20 7.89 4.73
C THR A 66 -3.77 9.20 5.28
N GLY A 67 -4.94 9.11 5.92
CA GLY A 67 -5.62 10.26 6.55
C GLY A 67 -6.32 11.23 5.60
N ILE A 68 -6.34 10.95 4.30
CA ILE A 68 -7.03 11.75 3.27
C ILE A 68 -7.75 10.85 2.27
N THR A 69 -8.71 11.39 1.51
CA THR A 69 -9.35 10.65 0.41
C THR A 69 -8.42 10.56 -0.81
N ARG A 70 -8.66 9.60 -1.70
CA ARG A 70 -7.91 9.47 -2.97
C ARG A 70 -8.03 10.73 -3.82
N LEU A 71 -9.20 11.37 -3.83
CA LEU A 71 -9.43 12.63 -4.55
C LEU A 71 -8.57 13.77 -4.00
N GLN A 72 -8.59 13.98 -2.67
CA GLN A 72 -7.75 15.00 -2.02
C GLN A 72 -6.27 14.78 -2.30
N ARG A 73 -5.82 13.51 -2.28
CA ARG A 73 -4.44 13.17 -2.62
C ARG A 73 -4.09 13.54 -4.06
N TRP A 74 -4.98 13.24 -5.00
CA TRP A 74 -4.81 13.55 -6.42
C TRP A 74 -4.74 15.07 -6.67
N GLU A 75 -5.65 15.84 -6.07
CA GLU A 75 -5.66 17.30 -6.15
C GLU A 75 -4.38 17.91 -5.56
N ARG A 76 -3.93 17.39 -4.42
CA ARG A 76 -2.66 17.81 -3.81
C ARG A 76 -1.49 17.56 -4.74
N ALA A 77 -1.37 16.36 -5.31
CA ALA A 77 -0.32 16.03 -6.28
C ALA A 77 -0.35 16.98 -7.49
N LYS A 78 -1.53 17.26 -8.05
CA LYS A 78 -1.70 18.24 -9.13
C LYS A 78 -1.27 19.65 -8.73
N SER A 79 -1.63 20.10 -7.51
CA SER A 79 -1.23 21.42 -6.99
C SER A 79 0.30 21.55 -6.83
N LEU A 80 0.98 20.44 -6.54
CA LEU A 80 2.43 20.35 -6.47
C LEU A 80 3.11 20.17 -7.84
N GLY A 81 2.34 20.10 -8.93
CA GLY A 81 2.87 19.86 -10.27
C GLY A 81 3.34 18.42 -10.51
N LEU A 82 2.99 17.49 -9.63
CA LEU A 82 3.34 16.06 -9.72
C LEU A 82 2.28 15.37 -10.57
N SER A 83 2.35 15.56 -11.89
CA SER A 83 1.41 15.10 -12.93
C SER A 83 0.73 13.74 -12.62
N PRO A 84 -0.38 13.72 -11.85
CA PRO A 84 -0.96 12.46 -11.43
C PRO A 84 -1.84 11.92 -12.57
N PRO A 85 -2.05 10.59 -12.68
CA PRO A 85 -2.76 10.02 -13.82
C PRO A 85 -4.21 10.53 -13.88
N LEU A 86 -4.65 11.04 -15.04
CA LEU A 86 -6.02 11.53 -15.24
C LEU A 86 -7.07 10.43 -15.06
N THR A 87 -6.74 9.20 -15.48
CA THR A 87 -7.62 8.03 -15.35
C THR A 87 -8.02 7.75 -13.89
N VAL A 88 -7.14 8.06 -12.93
CA VAL A 88 -7.47 7.97 -11.49
C VAL A 88 -8.60 8.94 -11.16
N TRP A 89 -8.48 10.20 -11.58
CA TRP A 89 -9.50 11.21 -11.32
C TRP A 89 -10.83 10.89 -12.00
N GLU A 90 -10.81 10.49 -13.27
CA GLU A 90 -12.01 10.07 -14.01
C GLU A 90 -12.74 8.93 -13.30
N THR A 91 -12.00 7.92 -12.85
CA THR A 91 -12.56 6.79 -12.08
C THR A 91 -13.14 7.25 -10.75
N LEU A 92 -12.50 8.20 -10.06
CA LEU A 92 -13.02 8.73 -8.80
C LEU A 92 -14.30 9.55 -9.00
N MET A 93 -14.43 10.29 -10.10
CA MET A 93 -15.65 11.03 -10.44
C MET A 93 -16.79 10.11 -10.86
N GLU A 94 -16.49 9.02 -11.57
CA GLU A 94 -17.50 8.02 -11.98
C GLU A 94 -18.13 7.31 -10.77
N HIS A 95 -17.35 7.07 -9.73
CA HIS A 95 -17.76 6.33 -8.52
C HIS A 95 -17.88 7.24 -7.29
N GLU A 96 -18.32 8.48 -7.48
CA GLU A 96 -18.51 9.43 -6.38
C GLU A 96 -19.50 8.87 -5.35
N GLY A 97 -19.04 8.73 -4.10
CA GLY A 97 -19.84 8.19 -2.99
C GLY A 97 -19.61 6.72 -2.65
N ASP A 98 -18.86 5.94 -3.46
CA ASP A 98 -18.45 4.58 -3.06
C ASP A 98 -17.19 4.64 -2.16
N PRO A 99 -17.28 4.21 -0.88
CA PRO A 99 -16.13 4.19 0.03
C PRO A 99 -14.93 3.40 -0.52
N SER A 100 -15.18 2.33 -1.28
CA SER A 100 -14.15 1.46 -1.87
C SER A 100 -13.26 2.20 -2.87
N PHE A 101 -13.83 3.20 -3.54
CA PHE A 101 -13.14 4.05 -4.51
C PHE A 101 -12.57 5.31 -3.85
N MET A 102 -13.28 5.87 -2.88
CA MET A 102 -12.90 7.15 -2.26
C MET A 102 -11.75 7.03 -1.26
N HIS A 103 -11.62 5.92 -0.54
CA HIS A 103 -10.65 5.76 0.54
C HIS A 103 -9.41 4.98 0.13
N CYS A 104 -8.26 5.32 0.73
CA CYS A 104 -7.00 4.62 0.47
C CYS A 104 -7.01 3.18 1.00
N LEU A 105 -6.06 2.37 0.53
CA LEU A 105 -5.87 0.96 0.95
C LEU A 105 -5.83 0.75 2.47
N TRP A 106 -5.36 1.74 3.24
CA TRP A 106 -5.13 1.62 4.67
C TRP A 106 -6.19 2.29 5.54
N HIS A 107 -7.33 2.71 4.99
CA HIS A 107 -8.31 3.50 5.76
C HIS A 107 -8.92 2.74 6.95
N ASP A 108 -8.99 1.41 6.89
CA ASP A 108 -9.56 0.57 7.95
C ASP A 108 -8.57 0.27 9.07
N TYR A 109 -7.30 0.61 8.89
CA TYR A 109 -6.26 0.31 9.88
C TYR A 109 -6.08 1.52 10.80
N PRO A 110 -6.12 1.31 12.13
CA PRO A 110 -5.80 2.38 13.08
C PRO A 110 -4.33 2.79 12.92
N LEU A 111 -4.09 4.10 12.93
CA LEU A 111 -2.78 4.74 12.85
C LEU A 111 -2.31 5.24 14.21
#